data_AF-A0A819GD87-F1
#
_entry.id   AF-A0A819GD87-F1
#
_cell.length_a   1.000
_cell.length_b   1.000
_cell.length_c   1.000
_cell.angle_alpha   90.00
_cell.angle_beta   90.00
_cell.angle_gamma   90.00
#
_symmetry.space_group_name_H-M   'P 1'
#
loop_
_entity.id
_entity.type
_entity.pdbx_description
1 polymer ?
#
loop_
_entity_poly.entity_id
_entity_poly.type
_entity_poly.pdbx_seq_one_letter_code
_entity_poly.pdbx_strand_id
1 'polypeptide(L)'
;MYSDANRWEQLILSHMSNLRILDIQYDNIIIDNHNGNQVISNTPIDNFTSSFWIKRRIIPLKQLTKLVVESNPLPLTKLIELLRCTPHIHTLVLKSMSLYGVNYNSIQQNQSFQLVSNTNTITNVTCNGECTLEKLQILVALFSRIQHLTTKLYANNLESCVRFLLEKTNQNTNHLCLLSLLSAYKIWYTRLRTLIESETLLDDYMLKMIDWNLYLWWQH
;
A
#
# COMPACT_ATOMS: atom_id res chain seq x y z
N MET A 1 -19.98 5.42 5.72
CA MET A 1 -21.04 4.45 6.07
C MET A 1 -20.59 3.05 5.66
N TYR A 2 -20.43 2.16 6.63
CA TYR A 2 -19.99 0.77 6.46
C TYR A 2 -21.18 -0.18 6.27
N SER A 3 -22.09 0.12 5.33
CA SER A 3 -23.46 -0.44 5.32
C SER A 3 -23.62 -1.92 4.91
N ASP A 4 -22.57 -2.75 4.92
CA ASP A 4 -22.72 -4.17 4.57
C ASP A 4 -21.65 -5.04 5.25
N ALA A 5 -21.87 -5.32 6.54
CA ALA A 5 -21.02 -6.21 7.33
C ALA A 5 -20.86 -7.61 6.70
N ASN A 6 -21.88 -8.11 5.99
CA ASN A 6 -21.82 -9.43 5.35
C ASN A 6 -20.87 -9.43 4.16
N ARG A 7 -20.88 -8.38 3.35
CA ARG A 7 -19.94 -8.23 2.23
C ARG A 7 -18.50 -8.16 2.69
N TRP A 8 -18.23 -7.46 3.80
CA TRP A 8 -16.91 -7.42 4.40
C TRP A 8 -16.48 -8.77 4.97
N GLU A 9 -17.38 -9.48 5.65
CA GLU A 9 -17.12 -10.81 6.18
C GLU A 9 -16.74 -11.78 5.05
N GLN A 10 -17.50 -11.77 3.95
CA GLN A 10 -17.20 -12.58 2.77
C GLN A 10 -15.85 -12.24 2.14
N LEU A 11 -15.51 -10.95 2.00
CA LEU A 11 -14.21 -10.52 1.46
C LEU A 11 -13.03 -10.98 2.33
N ILE A 12 -13.16 -10.87 3.65
CA ILE A 12 -12.12 -11.30 4.59
C ILE A 12 -11.99 -12.83 4.57
N LEU A 13 -13.10 -13.57 4.60
CA LEU A 13 -13.07 -15.03 4.53
C LEU A 13 -12.46 -15.55 3.23
N SER A 14 -12.79 -14.93 2.10
CA SER A 14 -12.37 -15.42 0.77
C SER A 14 -10.97 -15.00 0.36
N HIS A 15 -10.51 -13.80 0.77
CA HIS A 15 -9.26 -13.23 0.24
C HIS A 15 -8.26 -12.80 1.32
N MET A 16 -8.67 -12.73 2.59
CA MET A 16 -7.85 -12.20 3.68
C MET A 16 -8.04 -13.01 4.97
N SER A 17 -8.02 -14.34 4.88
CA SER A 17 -8.30 -15.24 6.01
C SER A 17 -7.39 -15.01 7.23
N ASN A 18 -6.17 -14.53 6.99
CA ASN A 18 -5.18 -14.16 8.00
C ASN A 18 -5.29 -12.71 8.50
N LEU A 19 -6.25 -11.92 7.99
CA LEU A 19 -6.48 -10.55 8.44
C LEU A 19 -6.97 -10.58 9.90
N ARG A 20 -6.14 -10.05 10.79
CA ARG A 20 -6.44 -9.88 12.22
C ARG A 20 -6.66 -8.41 12.52
N ILE A 21 -7.78 -7.82 12.13
CA ILE A 21 -8.10 -6.48 12.64
C ILE A 21 -9.61 -6.29 12.76
N LEU A 22 -10.09 -5.66 13.84
CA LEU A 22 -11.02 -4.52 13.78
C LEU A 22 -11.22 -3.82 15.14
N ASP A 23 -11.52 -2.54 15.10
CA ASP A 23 -12.20 -1.75 16.13
C ASP A 23 -13.24 -0.92 15.41
N ILE A 24 -14.40 -0.87 16.02
CA ILE A 24 -15.64 -0.37 15.45
C ILE A 24 -16.02 0.81 16.32
N GLN A 25 -15.85 2.02 15.81
CA GLN A 25 -16.40 3.22 16.45
C GLN A 25 -17.90 3.31 16.12
N TYR A 26 -18.69 3.57 17.16
CA TYR A 26 -20.12 3.85 17.07
C TYR A 26 -20.33 5.27 16.54
N ASP A 27 -21.28 5.46 15.61
CA ASP A 27 -21.82 6.78 15.31
C ASP A 27 -22.98 7.06 16.26
N ASN A 28 -22.93 8.19 16.98
CA ASN A 28 -24.08 8.71 17.72
C ASN A 28 -25.02 9.37 16.70
N ILE A 29 -26.21 8.79 16.50
CA ILE A 29 -27.26 9.43 15.73
C ILE A 29 -28.05 10.33 16.69
N ILE A 30 -28.04 11.63 16.43
CA ILE A 30 -28.99 12.57 17.06
C ILE A 30 -30.26 12.48 16.23
N ILE A 31 -31.34 11.99 16.83
CA ILE A 31 -32.67 12.02 16.21
C ILE A 31 -33.39 13.24 16.79
N ASP A 32 -33.64 14.25 15.95
CA ASP A 32 -34.53 15.36 16.28
C ASP A 32 -35.98 14.88 16.19
N ASN A 33 -36.64 14.76 17.34
CA ASN A 33 -38.07 14.63 17.37
C ASN A 33 -38.71 16.02 17.24
N HIS A 34 -39.80 16.13 16.49
CA HIS A 34 -40.55 17.38 16.21
C HIS A 34 -41.08 18.16 17.44
N ASN A 35 -40.70 17.77 18.67
CA ASN A 35 -41.01 18.42 19.93
C ASN A 35 -39.81 19.10 20.62
N GLY A 36 -38.65 19.22 19.95
CA GLY A 36 -37.51 20.02 20.42
C GLY A 36 -36.61 19.37 21.50
N ASN A 37 -36.81 18.08 21.81
CA ASN A 37 -35.92 17.33 22.69
C ASN A 37 -35.03 16.38 21.85
N GLN A 38 -33.71 16.57 21.95
CA GLN A 38 -32.71 15.66 21.37
C GLN A 38 -32.72 14.33 22.13
N VAL A 39 -32.98 13.23 21.43
CA VAL A 39 -32.77 11.88 21.99
C VAL A 39 -31.55 11.29 21.31
N ILE A 40 -30.50 11.01 22.09
CA ILE A 40 -29.34 10.25 21.63
C ILE A 40 -29.72 8.77 21.63
N SER A 41 -29.97 8.19 20.46
CA SER A 41 -30.21 6.74 20.33
C SER A 41 -28.96 6.05 19.81
N ASN A 42 -28.36 5.20 20.64
CA ASN A 42 -27.25 4.33 20.25
C ASN A 42 -27.79 3.08 19.55
N THR A 43 -28.39 3.23 18.37
CA THR A 43 -28.78 2.07 17.55
C THR A 43 -27.67 1.75 16.57
N PRO A 44 -27.03 0.56 16.66
CA PRO A 44 -26.00 0.17 15.70
C PRO A 44 -26.63 0.03 14.31
N ILE A 45 -26.15 0.81 13.34
CA ILE A 45 -26.60 0.77 11.94
C ILE A 45 -26.19 -0.53 11.23
N ASP A 46 -25.29 -1.34 11.80
CA ASP A 46 -24.82 -2.56 11.15
C ASP A 46 -24.57 -3.70 12.16
N ASN A 47 -25.05 -4.90 11.81
CA ASN A 47 -25.12 -6.09 12.65
C ASN A 47 -23.75 -6.80 12.75
N PHE A 48 -22.69 -6.09 13.14
CA PHE A 48 -21.36 -6.66 13.44
C PHE A 48 -21.36 -7.54 14.72
N THR A 49 -22.47 -8.25 14.95
CA THR A 49 -22.77 -9.15 16.06
C THR A 49 -22.49 -10.61 15.72
N SER A 50 -22.11 -10.92 14.47
CA SER A 50 -21.71 -12.28 14.12
C SER A 50 -20.47 -12.68 14.95
N SER A 51 -20.38 -13.97 15.28
CA SER A 51 -19.26 -14.50 16.05
C SER A 51 -17.90 -14.27 15.35
N PHE A 52 -17.92 -14.11 14.02
CA PHE A 52 -16.79 -13.74 13.19
C PHE A 52 -16.23 -12.35 13.56
N TRP A 53 -17.10 -11.36 13.72
CA TRP A 53 -16.73 -9.99 14.08
C TRP A 53 -16.38 -9.87 15.56
N ILE A 54 -17.14 -10.53 16.44
CA ILE A 54 -16.91 -10.50 17.89
C ILE A 54 -15.51 -11.01 18.24
N LYS A 55 -15.03 -12.07 17.58
CA LYS A 55 -13.69 -12.62 17.81
C LYS A 55 -12.54 -11.76 17.24
N ARG A 56 -12.84 -10.78 16.38
CA ARG A 56 -11.84 -9.93 15.69
C ARG A 56 -11.83 -8.47 16.15
N ARG A 57 -12.82 -8.03 16.94
CA ARG A 57 -12.74 -6.82 17.79
C ARG A 57 -11.53 -7.02 18.73
N ILE A 58 -10.43 -6.27 18.76
CA ILE A 58 -10.28 -4.84 19.06
C ILE A 58 -8.89 -4.38 18.54
N ILE A 59 -8.80 -3.62 17.44
CA ILE A 59 -7.72 -2.64 17.16
C ILE A 59 -8.28 -1.49 16.28
N PRO A 60 -8.25 -0.22 16.73
CA PRO A 60 -8.63 0.97 15.94
C PRO A 60 -7.97 0.95 14.58
N LEU A 61 -8.74 0.82 13.49
CA LEU A 61 -8.20 0.93 12.12
C LEU A 61 -7.45 2.25 11.92
N LYS A 62 -7.87 3.29 12.64
CA LYS A 62 -7.21 4.60 12.69
C LYS A 62 -5.85 4.59 13.43
N GLN A 63 -5.59 3.60 14.29
CA GLN A 63 -4.30 3.44 14.97
C GLN A 63 -3.35 2.50 14.22
N LEU A 64 -3.80 1.87 13.14
CA LEU A 64 -2.93 1.02 12.33
C LEU A 64 -1.89 1.85 11.60
N THR A 65 -0.64 1.63 11.98
CA THR A 65 0.53 2.21 11.32
C THR A 65 1.17 1.23 10.34
N LYS A 66 0.85 -0.06 10.44
CA LYS A 66 1.39 -1.12 9.58
C LYS A 66 0.30 -2.07 9.13
N LEU A 67 0.27 -2.34 7.83
CA LEU A 67 -0.61 -3.32 7.20
C LEU A 67 0.21 -4.36 6.46
N VAL A 68 -0.06 -5.63 6.72
CA VAL A 68 0.60 -6.77 6.07
C VAL A 68 -0.49 -7.63 5.41
N VAL A 69 -0.35 -7.85 4.10
CA VAL A 69 -1.25 -8.69 3.31
C VAL A 69 -0.47 -9.87 2.74
N GLU A 70 -0.60 -11.03 3.39
CA GLU A 70 0.15 -12.25 3.04
C GLU A 70 -0.62 -13.24 2.14
N SER A 71 -1.85 -12.89 1.77
CA SER A 71 -2.73 -13.75 0.98
C SER A 71 -2.42 -13.71 -0.52
N ASN A 72 -3.30 -14.33 -1.33
CA ASN A 72 -3.26 -14.29 -2.80
C ASN A 72 -3.04 -12.87 -3.34
N PRO A 73 -2.53 -12.72 -4.58
CA PRO A 73 -2.27 -11.41 -5.17
C PRO A 73 -3.47 -10.46 -5.00
N LEU A 74 -3.28 -9.40 -4.22
CA LEU A 74 -4.37 -8.49 -3.87
C LEU A 74 -4.71 -7.64 -5.12
N PRO A 75 -5.96 -7.66 -5.60
CA PRO A 75 -6.37 -6.75 -6.68
C PRO A 75 -6.18 -5.30 -6.24
N LEU A 76 -5.62 -4.47 -7.12
CA LEU A 76 -5.36 -3.05 -6.82
C LEU A 76 -6.62 -2.32 -6.34
N THR A 77 -7.79 -2.59 -6.92
CA THR A 77 -9.06 -1.99 -6.51
C THR A 77 -9.40 -2.27 -5.05
N LYS A 78 -9.12 -3.49 -4.58
CA LYS A 78 -9.30 -3.88 -3.17
C LYS A 78 -8.27 -3.26 -2.25
N LEU A 79 -7.04 -3.08 -2.72
CA LEU A 79 -6.03 -2.32 -1.97
C LEU A 79 -6.49 -0.87 -1.76
N ILE A 80 -6.97 -0.21 -2.82
CA ILE A 80 -7.44 1.18 -2.74
C ILE A 80 -8.61 1.30 -1.76
N GLU A 81 -9.61 0.42 -1.85
CA GLU A 81 -10.73 0.38 -0.89
C GLU A 81 -10.24 0.26 0.56
N LEU A 82 -9.27 -0.62 0.82
CA LEU A 82 -8.72 -0.83 2.16
C LEU A 82 -7.96 0.40 2.68
N LEU A 83 -7.16 1.03 1.82
CA LEU A 83 -6.37 2.21 2.17
C LEU A 83 -7.25 3.43 2.48
N ARG A 84 -8.43 3.56 1.84
CA ARG A 84 -9.41 4.60 2.19
C ARG A 84 -9.88 4.52 3.65
N CYS A 85 -9.93 3.31 4.20
CA CYS A 85 -10.37 3.07 5.57
C CYS A 85 -9.22 3.12 6.59
N THR A 86 -7.97 3.29 6.15
CA THR A 86 -6.77 3.16 6.98
C THR A 86 -5.77 4.31 6.72
N PRO A 87 -6.18 5.56 6.97
CA PRO A 87 -5.42 6.76 6.56
C PRO A 87 -4.05 6.92 7.27
N HIS A 88 -3.87 6.27 8.42
CA HIS A 88 -2.68 6.38 9.25
C HIS A 88 -1.67 5.25 9.05
N ILE A 89 -1.83 4.41 8.02
CA ILE A 89 -0.80 3.42 7.69
C ILE A 89 0.43 4.15 7.16
N HIS A 90 1.58 3.80 7.72
CA HIS A 90 2.89 4.29 7.28
C HIS A 90 3.70 3.17 6.60
N THR A 91 3.41 1.92 6.94
CA THR A 91 4.09 0.73 6.40
C THR A 91 3.10 -0.24 5.76
N LEU A 92 3.29 -0.53 4.49
CA LEU A 92 2.51 -1.51 3.74
C LEU A 92 3.42 -2.66 3.30
N VAL A 93 3.02 -3.90 3.59
CA VAL A 93 3.70 -5.11 3.12
C VAL A 93 2.69 -5.94 2.34
N LEU A 94 3.00 -6.24 1.08
CA LEU A 94 2.19 -7.03 0.17
C LEU A 94 2.96 -8.28 -0.24
N LYS A 95 2.34 -9.45 -0.15
CA LYS A 95 2.88 -10.66 -0.78
C LYS A 95 2.93 -10.52 -2.29
N SER A 96 1.88 -9.98 -2.91
CA SER A 96 1.84 -9.67 -4.34
C SER A 96 0.65 -8.75 -4.63
N MET A 97 0.75 -7.97 -5.71
CA MET A 97 -0.33 -7.15 -6.25
C MET A 97 -0.76 -7.68 -7.64
N SER A 98 -2.07 -7.75 -7.85
CA SER A 98 -2.68 -8.05 -9.14
C SER A 98 -3.21 -6.79 -9.81
N LEU A 99 -2.88 -6.63 -11.09
CA LEU A 99 -3.39 -5.57 -11.97
C LEU A 99 -4.47 -6.10 -12.92
N TYR A 100 -5.04 -7.29 -12.67
CA TYR A 100 -6.02 -7.88 -13.56
C TYR A 100 -7.23 -6.95 -13.79
N GLY A 101 -7.53 -6.66 -15.05
CA GLY A 101 -8.62 -5.76 -15.45
C GLY A 101 -8.35 -4.29 -15.17
N VAL A 102 -7.11 -3.91 -14.83
CA VAL A 102 -6.71 -2.53 -14.57
C VAL A 102 -5.81 -2.06 -15.70
N ASN A 103 -6.13 -0.90 -16.27
CA ASN A 103 -5.23 -0.17 -17.18
C ASN A 103 -4.64 1.03 -16.41
N TYR A 104 -3.33 1.23 -16.51
CA TYR A 104 -2.62 2.31 -15.82
C TYR A 104 -3.25 3.70 -16.03
N ASN A 105 -3.57 4.05 -17.27
CA ASN A 105 -4.11 5.37 -17.59
C ASN A 105 -5.52 5.56 -17.04
N SER A 106 -6.34 4.50 -17.05
CA SER A 106 -7.72 4.59 -16.58
C SER A 106 -7.79 4.61 -15.04
N ILE A 107 -6.91 3.89 -14.35
CA ILE A 107 -6.95 3.85 -12.88
C ILE A 107 -6.49 5.16 -12.25
N GLN A 108 -5.57 5.90 -12.88
CA GLN A 108 -5.15 7.22 -12.39
C GLN A 108 -6.27 8.27 -12.43
N GLN A 109 -7.25 8.10 -13.31
CA GLN A 109 -8.43 8.96 -13.37
C GLN A 109 -9.53 8.54 -12.38
N ASN A 110 -9.34 7.43 -11.67
CA ASN A 110 -10.31 6.97 -10.69
C ASN A 110 -10.26 7.86 -9.43
N GLN A 111 -11.42 8.40 -9.03
CA GLN A 111 -11.53 9.27 -7.87
C GLN A 111 -11.05 8.62 -6.56
N SER A 112 -11.26 7.31 -6.38
CA SER A 112 -10.77 6.60 -5.19
C SER A 112 -9.25 6.46 -5.21
N PHE A 113 -8.66 6.24 -6.38
CA PHE A 113 -7.20 6.22 -6.54
C PHE A 113 -6.61 7.58 -6.17
N GLN A 114 -7.12 8.67 -6.76
CA GLN A 114 -6.65 10.02 -6.50
C GLN A 114 -6.80 10.41 -5.03
N LEU A 115 -7.95 10.09 -4.43
CA LEU A 115 -8.18 10.32 -3.01
C LEU A 115 -7.13 9.62 -2.15
N VAL A 116 -6.89 8.32 -2.37
CA VAL A 116 -5.89 7.56 -1.61
C VAL A 116 -4.50 8.13 -1.86
N SER A 117 -4.10 8.34 -3.12
CA SER A 117 -2.79 8.87 -3.49
C SER A 117 -2.47 10.20 -2.80
N ASN A 118 -3.46 11.08 -2.67
CA ASN A 118 -3.28 12.38 -2.05
C ASN A 118 -3.31 12.36 -0.51
N THR A 119 -3.98 11.38 0.09
CA THR A 119 -4.28 11.39 1.54
C THR A 119 -3.49 10.38 2.35
N ASN A 120 -2.96 9.33 1.72
CA ASN A 120 -2.24 8.31 2.46
C ASN A 120 -0.89 8.83 2.99
N THR A 121 -0.44 8.22 4.08
CA THR A 121 0.81 8.58 4.79
C THR A 121 1.86 7.49 4.68
N ILE A 122 1.74 6.61 3.67
CA ILE A 122 2.61 5.44 3.52
C ILE A 122 3.97 5.89 3.01
N THR A 123 5.00 5.63 3.82
CA THR A 123 6.40 5.91 3.50
C THR A 123 7.19 4.64 3.23
N ASN A 124 6.75 3.49 3.76
CA ASN A 124 7.43 2.21 3.59
C ASN A 124 6.53 1.23 2.83
N VAL A 125 6.97 0.78 1.66
CA VAL A 125 6.26 -0.22 0.86
C VAL A 125 7.16 -1.41 0.62
N THR A 126 6.66 -2.60 0.95
CA THR A 126 7.29 -3.88 0.60
C THR A 126 6.37 -4.67 -0.30
N CYS A 127 6.85 -5.05 -1.48
CA CYS A 127 6.17 -5.95 -2.40
C CYS A 127 7.04 -7.19 -2.60
N ASN A 128 6.72 -8.28 -1.91
CA ASN A 128 7.50 -9.52 -1.95
C ASN A 128 7.36 -10.27 -3.28
N GLY A 129 6.29 -10.00 -4.00
CA GLY A 129 5.98 -10.57 -5.30
C GLY A 129 6.76 -9.87 -6.41
N GLU A 130 6.83 -10.54 -7.55
CA GLU A 130 7.51 -9.99 -8.72
C GLU A 130 6.79 -8.73 -9.23
N CYS A 131 7.57 -7.66 -9.30
CA CYS A 131 7.13 -6.33 -9.67
C CYS A 131 7.64 -6.00 -11.08
N THR A 132 6.70 -5.69 -11.97
CA THR A 132 6.97 -5.15 -13.30
C THR A 132 7.11 -3.63 -13.21
N LEU A 133 7.63 -3.02 -14.28
CA LEU A 133 7.67 -1.55 -14.38
C LEU A 133 6.28 -0.94 -14.20
N GLU A 134 5.25 -1.50 -14.83
CA GLU A 134 3.86 -1.03 -14.69
C GLU A 134 3.36 -1.08 -13.24
N LYS A 135 3.64 -2.17 -12.51
CA LYS A 135 3.30 -2.26 -11.09
C LYS A 135 4.02 -1.21 -10.26
N LEU A 136 5.31 -0.97 -10.54
CA LEU A 136 6.07 0.08 -9.87
C LEU A 136 5.50 1.48 -10.15
N GLN A 137 5.14 1.77 -11.41
CA GLN A 137 4.51 3.03 -11.78
C GLN A 137 3.22 3.27 -11.00
N ILE A 138 2.39 2.24 -10.86
CA ILE A 138 1.17 2.30 -10.04
C ILE A 138 1.49 2.52 -8.57
N LEU A 139 2.45 1.77 -8.00
CA LEU A 139 2.85 1.89 -6.60
C LEU A 139 3.36 3.30 -6.29
N VAL A 140 4.25 3.84 -7.11
CA VAL A 140 4.80 5.19 -6.97
C VAL A 140 3.71 6.24 -7.12
N ALA A 141 2.80 6.10 -8.09
CA ALA A 141 1.68 7.01 -8.24
C ALA A 141 0.68 6.94 -7.08
N LEU A 142 0.50 5.76 -6.47
CA LEU A 142 -0.39 5.59 -5.33
C LEU A 142 0.26 6.04 -4.01
N PHE A 143 1.59 5.96 -3.89
CA PHE A 143 2.35 6.26 -2.67
C PHE A 143 3.38 7.36 -2.96
N SER A 144 2.88 8.57 -3.22
CA SER A 144 3.69 9.74 -3.61
C SER A 144 4.72 10.19 -2.56
N ARG A 145 4.63 9.68 -1.33
CA ARG A 145 5.53 9.98 -0.20
C ARG A 145 6.45 8.81 0.17
N ILE A 146 6.60 7.84 -0.73
CA ILE A 146 7.42 6.67 -0.47
C ILE A 146 8.87 7.08 -0.19
N GLN A 147 9.39 6.61 0.94
CA GLN A 147 10.78 6.79 1.37
C GLN A 147 11.57 5.50 1.17
N HIS A 148 10.96 4.37 1.52
CA HIS A 148 11.58 3.06 1.41
C HIS A 148 10.73 2.13 0.56
N LEU A 149 11.32 1.63 -0.52
CA LEU A 149 10.71 0.64 -1.40
C LEU A 149 11.50 -0.66 -1.34
N THR A 150 10.84 -1.74 -0.93
CA THR A 150 11.39 -3.10 -1.00
C THR A 150 10.61 -3.89 -2.05
N THR A 151 11.28 -4.46 -3.03
CA THR A 151 10.61 -5.16 -4.13
C THR A 151 11.44 -6.27 -4.75
N LYS A 152 10.80 -7.25 -5.38
CA LYS A 152 11.45 -8.24 -6.23
C LYS A 152 11.26 -7.87 -7.69
N LEU A 153 12.34 -7.76 -8.46
CA LEU A 153 12.29 -7.45 -9.90
C LEU A 153 12.64 -8.68 -10.75
N TYR A 154 12.40 -8.59 -12.06
CA TYR A 154 13.02 -9.50 -13.02
C TYR A 154 14.32 -8.91 -13.57
N ALA A 155 15.26 -9.78 -13.94
CA ALA A 155 16.56 -9.34 -14.45
C ALA A 155 16.49 -8.51 -15.74
N ASN A 156 15.46 -8.72 -16.56
CA ASN A 156 15.18 -7.93 -17.77
C ASN A 156 14.50 -6.58 -17.47
N ASN A 157 13.87 -6.44 -16.31
CA ASN A 157 13.18 -5.21 -15.91
C ASN A 157 14.03 -4.31 -15.00
N LEU A 158 15.13 -4.83 -14.45
CA LEU A 158 15.98 -4.15 -13.47
C LEU A 158 16.30 -2.70 -13.89
N GLU A 159 16.88 -2.53 -15.08
CA GLU A 159 17.35 -1.21 -15.52
C GLU A 159 16.18 -0.24 -15.75
N SER A 160 15.14 -0.65 -16.46
CA SER A 160 13.97 0.21 -16.72
C SER A 160 13.26 0.62 -15.44
N CYS A 161 13.17 -0.29 -14.46
CA CYS A 161 12.58 0.01 -13.15
C CYS A 161 13.44 0.98 -12.35
N VAL A 162 14.76 0.79 -12.32
CA VAL A 162 15.68 1.68 -11.62
C VAL A 162 15.70 3.06 -12.25
N ARG A 163 15.77 3.17 -13.59
CA ARG A 163 15.70 4.45 -14.29
C ARG A 163 14.43 5.22 -13.93
N PHE A 164 13.28 4.55 -13.94
CA PHE A 164 12.01 5.15 -13.55
C PHE A 164 12.01 5.63 -12.08
N LEU A 165 12.57 4.84 -11.16
CA LEU A 165 12.60 5.18 -9.74
C LEU A 165 13.56 6.34 -9.42
N LEU A 166 14.67 6.44 -10.15
CA LEU A 166 15.71 7.45 -9.96
C LEU A 166 15.56 8.64 -10.92
N GLU A 167 14.45 8.72 -11.66
CA GLU A 167 14.20 9.81 -12.60
C GLU A 167 14.03 11.14 -11.85
N LYS A 168 14.95 12.08 -12.04
CA LYS A 168 15.00 13.37 -11.31
C LYS A 168 13.75 14.25 -11.47
N THR A 169 12.97 14.03 -12.53
CA THR A 169 11.73 14.78 -12.82
C THR A 169 10.50 14.17 -12.17
N ASN A 170 10.60 12.94 -11.63
CA ASN A 170 9.46 12.23 -11.07
C ASN A 170 9.21 12.67 -9.62
N GLN A 171 8.28 13.61 -9.45
CA GLN A 171 7.95 14.18 -8.15
C GLN A 171 7.50 13.15 -7.10
N ASN A 172 6.95 12.01 -7.53
CA ASN A 172 6.47 10.96 -6.63
C ASN A 172 7.61 10.11 -6.03
N THR A 173 8.83 10.18 -6.58
CA THR A 173 10.00 9.46 -6.06
C THR A 173 11.01 10.37 -5.36
N ASN A 174 10.74 11.68 -5.26
CA ASN A 174 11.62 12.66 -4.59
C ASN A 174 11.82 12.41 -3.09
N HIS A 175 11.01 11.55 -2.47
CA HIS A 175 11.15 11.17 -1.07
C HIS A 175 11.90 9.85 -0.90
N LEU A 176 12.10 9.09 -1.99
CA LEU A 176 12.69 7.78 -1.96
C LEU A 176 14.17 7.92 -1.63
N CYS A 177 14.62 7.27 -0.55
CA CYS A 177 16.01 7.28 -0.10
C CYS A 177 16.57 5.87 0.08
N LEU A 178 15.71 4.85 -0.03
CA LEU A 178 16.09 3.44 0.05
C LEU A 178 15.32 2.58 -0.96
N LEU A 179 16.06 1.91 -1.83
CA LEU A 179 15.58 0.83 -2.68
C LEU A 179 16.21 -0.50 -2.25
N SER A 180 15.39 -1.44 -1.84
CA SER A 180 15.80 -2.81 -1.49
C SER A 180 15.28 -3.80 -2.52
N LEU A 181 16.18 -4.48 -3.21
CA LEU A 181 15.87 -5.50 -4.20
C LEU A 181 16.02 -6.89 -3.58
N LEU A 182 14.90 -7.60 -3.47
CA LEU A 182 14.84 -8.92 -2.88
C LEU A 182 15.39 -10.00 -3.82
N SER A 183 16.06 -11.01 -3.24
CA SER A 183 16.61 -12.16 -3.99
C SER A 183 17.51 -11.74 -5.16
N ALA A 184 18.32 -10.71 -4.95
CA ALA A 184 19.25 -10.17 -5.93
C ALA A 184 20.49 -11.07 -6.07
N TYR A 185 20.95 -11.24 -7.30
CA TYR A 185 22.18 -11.97 -7.62
C TYR A 185 23.38 -11.02 -7.62
N LYS A 186 24.59 -11.56 -7.44
CA LYS A 186 25.82 -10.76 -7.49
C LYS A 186 25.95 -9.92 -8.77
N ILE A 187 25.51 -10.46 -9.91
CA ILE A 187 25.53 -9.73 -11.19
C ILE A 187 24.65 -8.47 -11.19
N TRP A 188 23.59 -8.43 -10.36
CA TRP A 188 22.74 -7.24 -10.23
C TRP A 188 23.47 -6.08 -9.57
N TYR A 189 24.38 -6.38 -8.63
CA TYR A 189 25.21 -5.36 -7.99
C TYR A 189 26.05 -4.61 -9.03
N THR A 190 26.79 -5.36 -9.86
CA THR A 190 27.63 -4.78 -10.90
C THR A 190 26.77 -4.04 -11.92
N ARG A 191 25.67 -4.64 -12.38
CA ARG A 191 24.77 -3.99 -13.36
C ARG A 191 24.17 -2.69 -12.82
N LEU A 192 23.70 -2.69 -11.56
CA LEU A 192 23.10 -1.50 -10.95
C LEU A 192 24.15 -0.41 -10.73
N ARG A 193 25.34 -0.76 -10.25
CA ARG A 193 26.45 0.19 -10.11
C ARG A 193 26.81 0.81 -11.45
N THR A 194 27.05 -0.02 -12.48
CA THR A 194 27.38 0.46 -13.82
C THR A 194 26.31 1.37 -14.38
N LEU A 195 25.02 1.02 -14.22
CA LEU A 195 23.90 1.85 -14.66
C LEU A 195 23.90 3.23 -14.00
N ILE A 196 24.03 3.28 -12.67
CA ILE A 196 24.03 4.54 -11.91
C ILE A 196 25.21 5.43 -12.33
N GLU A 197 26.40 4.85 -12.46
CA GLU A 197 27.63 5.56 -12.84
C GLU A 197 27.57 6.04 -14.30
N SER A 198 27.12 5.19 -15.23
CA SER A 198 27.11 5.52 -16.67
C SER A 198 26.08 6.60 -17.02
N GLU A 199 24.95 6.62 -16.32
CA GLU A 199 23.86 7.57 -16.58
C GLU A 199 23.84 8.73 -15.58
N THR A 200 24.80 8.78 -14.64
CA THR A 200 24.90 9.81 -13.60
C THR A 200 23.58 9.98 -12.84
N LEU A 201 22.95 8.86 -12.47
CA LEU A 201 21.62 8.85 -11.85
C LEU A 201 21.66 9.40 -10.42
N LEU A 202 22.73 9.09 -9.68
CA LEU A 202 22.92 9.49 -8.29
C LEU A 202 24.37 9.95 -8.08
N ASP A 203 24.52 11.04 -7.32
CA ASP A 203 25.83 11.59 -6.99
C ASP A 203 26.40 10.92 -5.73
N ASP A 204 25.64 10.93 -4.62
CA ASP A 204 26.01 10.32 -3.34
C ASP A 204 25.11 9.14 -2.99
N TYR A 205 25.62 7.93 -3.18
CA TYR A 205 24.88 6.70 -2.89
C TYR A 205 25.73 5.62 -2.22
N MET A 206 25.06 4.73 -1.49
CA MET A 206 25.64 3.52 -0.92
C MET A 206 24.96 2.30 -1.54
N LEU A 207 25.74 1.35 -2.02
CA LEU A 207 25.24 0.08 -2.56
C LEU A 207 25.84 -1.09 -1.77
N LYS A 208 25.00 -1.88 -1.09
CA LYS A 208 25.43 -3.07 -0.33
C LYS A 208 24.57 -4.29 -0.63
N MET A 209 25.20 -5.45 -0.52
CA MET A 209 24.53 -6.74 -0.62
C MET A 209 24.58 -7.43 0.73
N ILE A 210 23.40 -7.78 1.26
CA ILE A 210 23.25 -8.43 2.57
C ILE A 210 22.20 -9.52 2.41
N ASP A 211 22.53 -10.75 2.79
CA ASP A 211 21.61 -11.91 2.77
C ASP A 211 20.82 -12.07 1.47
N TRP A 212 21.52 -12.01 0.33
CA TRP A 212 20.94 -12.11 -1.02
C TRP A 212 19.97 -10.97 -1.41
N ASN A 213 19.99 -9.87 -0.68
CA ASN A 213 19.26 -8.66 -1.05
C ASN A 213 20.24 -7.55 -1.41
N LEU A 214 19.89 -6.75 -2.40
CA LEU A 214 20.67 -5.61 -2.85
C LEU A 214 20.01 -4.33 -2.36
N TYR A 215 20.75 -3.52 -1.63
CA TYR A 215 20.26 -2.29 -1.03
C TYR A 215 21.00 -1.11 -1.61
N LEU A 216 20.23 -0.13 -2.08
CA LEU A 216 20.68 1.15 -2.59
C LEU A 216 20.12 2.24 -1.68
N TRP A 217 20.99 3.03 -1.06
CA TRP A 217 20.63 4.20 -0.26
C TRP A 217 21.22 5.46 -0.89
N TRP A 218 20.51 6.57 -0.82
CA TRP A 218 21.00 7.87 -1.26
C TRP A 218 20.32 8.99 -0.47
N GLN A 219 20.87 10.19 -0.57
CA GLN A 219 20.27 11.42 -0.05
C GLN A 219 20.00 12.37 -1.21
N HIS A 220 18.92 13.13 -1.11
CA HIS A 220 18.59 14.22 -2.03
C HIS A 220 19.24 15.53 -1.57
#